data_AF-A0A1Y1IPP8-F1
#
_entry.id   AF-A0A1Y1IPP8-F1
#
_cell.length_a   1.000
_cell.length_b   1.000
_cell.length_c   1.000
_cell.angle_alpha   90.00
_cell.angle_beta   90.00
_cell.angle_gamma   90.00
#
_symmetry.space_group_name_H-M   'P 1'
#
loop_
_entity.id
_entity.type
_entity.pdbx_description
1 polymer ?
#
loop_
_entity_poly.entity_id
_entity_poly.type
_entity_poly.pdbx_seq_one_letter_code
_entity_poly.pdbx_strand_id
1 'polypeptide(L)'
;MMVELKNEHPSLFPWLLPYPGDWHFCLNLHPVYKKIYFDAGLIDLAPLMGYPHDATILKEGTNFRRNNLFKLRVWEAMFRFQLKLFWKSGGLPFLDAAAATELEEEVRRAERPGPPADGDTVDQAELPARVQAVLDALGVDLDGLYVAFMVWGKKASESKKTWRFWWDYVHQEGLAYVSLFLAIRTGNWNLKMAVYVKLAPLVRSQDRTHYQQLVPIHLADMQAWPSYVVRALANGAWVANLSGRPHVCLGKDECHECLVNLNVKGASHNAVSSENLQIMTNTLPYIGEAVKNVHQQVDGLGRRNVVDDKESSNEGTQRYSEINIQNATNHLLEHGWLSPELVPPEQDRLGHLFKATVATKDS
;
A
#
# COMPACT_ATOMS: atom_id res chain seq x y z
N MET A 1 -25.53 -3.66 12.73
CA MET A 1 -26.80 -4.35 12.41
C MET A 1 -26.61 -5.78 11.89
N MET A 2 -26.25 -6.05 10.62
CA MET A 2 -26.20 -7.46 10.13
C MET A 2 -25.19 -8.35 10.88
N VAL A 3 -24.03 -7.80 11.24
CA VAL A 3 -23.04 -8.51 12.07
C VAL A 3 -23.56 -8.75 13.49
N GLU A 4 -24.32 -7.81 14.06
CA GLU A 4 -24.95 -7.99 15.38
C GLU A 4 -26.02 -9.09 15.31
N LEU A 5 -26.88 -9.07 14.28
CA LEU A 5 -27.88 -10.11 14.05
C LEU A 5 -27.25 -11.50 13.85
N LYS A 6 -26.11 -11.58 13.15
CA LYS A 6 -25.34 -12.82 13.04
C LYS A 6 -24.84 -13.30 14.39
N ASN A 7 -24.34 -12.39 15.23
CA ASN A 7 -23.81 -12.72 16.54
C ASN A 7 -24.92 -13.15 17.52
N GLU A 8 -26.10 -12.51 17.46
CA GLU A 8 -27.26 -12.85 18.29
C GLU A 8 -27.97 -14.13 17.83
N HIS A 9 -28.00 -14.39 16.52
CA HIS A 9 -28.72 -15.51 15.92
C HIS A 9 -27.88 -16.29 14.88
N PRO A 10 -26.78 -16.94 15.30
CA PRO A 10 -25.81 -17.53 14.37
C PRO A 10 -26.37 -18.63 13.48
N SER A 11 -27.39 -19.36 13.97
CA SER A 11 -28.09 -20.44 13.26
C SER A 11 -29.08 -19.96 12.19
N LEU A 12 -29.58 -18.72 12.29
CA LEU A 12 -30.49 -18.14 11.28
C LEU A 12 -29.72 -17.50 10.12
N PHE A 13 -28.47 -17.09 10.37
CA PHE A 13 -27.62 -16.44 9.37
C PHE A 13 -26.35 -17.24 9.07
N PRO A 14 -26.37 -18.58 8.89
CA PRO A 14 -25.16 -19.37 8.66
C PRO A 14 -24.43 -18.98 7.36
N TRP A 15 -25.17 -18.40 6.41
CA TRP A 15 -24.68 -17.90 5.13
C TRP A 15 -24.01 -16.52 5.22
N LEU A 16 -24.25 -15.76 6.29
CA LEU A 16 -23.66 -14.44 6.46
C LEU A 16 -22.24 -14.56 7.00
N LEU A 17 -21.29 -14.09 6.19
CA LEU A 17 -19.86 -14.11 6.49
C LEU A 17 -19.41 -12.69 6.83
N PRO A 18 -19.07 -12.39 8.10
CA PRO A 18 -18.46 -11.11 8.45
C PRO A 18 -17.14 -10.97 7.68
N TYR A 19 -17.07 -9.96 6.82
CA TYR A 19 -15.91 -9.71 5.99
C TYR A 19 -15.43 -8.27 6.22
N PRO A 20 -14.20 -8.05 6.71
CA PRO A 20 -13.64 -6.72 6.79
C PRO A 20 -13.40 -6.23 5.36
N GLY A 21 -14.08 -5.17 4.95
CA GLY A 21 -13.80 -4.50 3.68
C GLY A 21 -12.32 -4.12 3.61
N ASP A 22 -11.62 -4.58 2.57
CA ASP A 22 -10.16 -4.47 2.44
C ASP A 22 -9.72 -3.02 2.21
N TRP A 23 -10.50 -2.26 1.44
CA TRP A 23 -10.24 -0.85 1.22
C TRP A 23 -10.46 -0.04 2.49
N HIS A 24 -11.57 -0.27 3.18
CA HIS A 24 -11.80 0.32 4.49
C HIS A 24 -10.74 -0.12 5.51
N PHE A 25 -10.24 -1.35 5.43
CA PHE A 25 -9.15 -1.79 6.29
C PHE A 25 -7.87 -0.98 6.03
N CYS A 26 -7.50 -0.80 4.76
CA CYS A 26 -6.39 0.08 4.38
C CYS A 26 -6.58 1.51 4.86
N LEU A 27 -7.80 2.06 4.74
CA LEU A 27 -8.16 3.39 5.23
C LEU A 27 -8.00 3.49 6.76
N ASN A 28 -8.46 2.49 7.50
CA ASN A 28 -8.34 2.44 8.97
C ASN A 28 -6.90 2.23 9.45
N LEU A 29 -6.00 1.70 8.61
CA LEU A 29 -4.57 1.69 8.89
C LEU A 29 -3.96 3.09 8.77
N HIS A 30 -4.49 4.01 7.97
CA HIS A 30 -3.90 5.36 7.82
C HIS A 30 -3.67 6.08 9.16
N PRO A 31 -4.67 6.24 10.04
CA PRO A 31 -4.47 6.89 11.34
C PRO A 31 -3.50 6.14 12.26
N VAL A 32 -3.43 4.80 12.18
CA VAL A 32 -2.50 3.97 12.97
C VAL A 32 -1.05 4.31 12.62
N TYR A 33 -0.70 4.30 11.34
CA TYR A 33 0.65 4.66 10.91
C TYR A 33 0.98 6.11 11.25
N LYS A 34 0.01 7.02 11.15
CA LYS A 34 0.28 8.42 11.45
C LYS A 34 0.66 8.64 12.90
N LYS A 35 -0.12 8.06 13.81
CA LYS A 35 0.13 8.16 15.25
C LYS A 35 1.52 7.67 15.65
N ILE A 36 2.10 6.73 14.90
CA ILE A 36 3.40 6.14 15.21
C ILE A 36 4.52 6.90 14.48
N TYR A 37 4.36 7.16 13.19
CA TYR A 37 5.47 7.56 12.31
C TYR A 37 5.40 9.02 11.83
N PHE A 38 4.23 9.66 11.87
CA PHE A 38 4.05 10.95 11.17
C PHE A 38 4.94 12.04 11.74
N ASP A 39 4.84 12.24 13.05
CA ASP A 39 5.60 13.26 13.77
C ASP A 39 7.04 12.81 14.07
N ALA A 40 7.34 11.51 13.89
CA ALA A 40 8.70 11.00 13.93
C ALA A 40 9.53 11.38 12.68
N GLY A 41 8.88 11.87 11.61
CA GLY A 41 9.56 12.40 10.44
C GLY A 41 8.82 12.30 9.11
N LEU A 42 7.73 11.54 9.01
CA LEU A 42 7.02 11.46 7.72
C LEU A 42 6.40 12.79 7.30
N ILE A 43 6.03 13.67 8.25
CA ILE A 43 5.50 15.00 7.93
C ILE A 43 6.50 15.84 7.13
N ASP A 44 7.79 15.75 7.45
CA ASP A 44 8.85 16.49 6.77
C ASP A 44 9.22 15.86 5.41
N LEU A 45 8.89 14.58 5.18
CA LEU A 45 9.02 13.92 3.86
C LEU A 45 7.91 14.35 2.89
N ALA A 46 6.74 14.78 3.38
CA ALA A 46 5.59 15.09 2.54
C ALA A 46 5.87 16.18 1.49
N PRO A 47 6.55 17.31 1.80
CA PRO A 47 6.95 18.32 0.81
C PRO A 47 7.81 17.78 -0.32
N LEU A 48 8.77 16.91 0.00
CA LEU A 48 9.66 16.27 -0.99
C LEU A 48 8.88 15.34 -1.94
N MET A 49 7.71 14.88 -1.49
CA MET A 49 6.80 14.05 -2.27
C MET A 49 5.72 14.83 -3.01
N GLY A 50 5.85 16.16 -3.08
CA GLY A 50 4.95 17.05 -3.80
C GLY A 50 3.64 17.36 -3.05
N TYR A 51 3.61 17.16 -1.74
CA TYR A 51 2.47 17.55 -0.90
C TYR A 51 2.71 18.94 -0.30
N PRO A 52 1.64 19.70 0.00
CA PRO A 52 1.78 20.98 0.71
C PRO A 52 2.47 20.82 2.08
N HIS A 53 3.17 21.86 2.53
CA HIS A 53 3.95 21.84 3.78
C HIS A 53 3.12 21.56 5.05
N ASP A 54 1.86 21.98 5.07
CA ASP A 54 0.95 21.70 6.18
C ASP A 54 0.52 20.23 6.22
N ALA A 55 0.69 19.52 5.09
CA ALA A 55 0.31 18.13 4.87
C ALA A 55 -1.09 17.80 5.41
N THR A 56 -2.02 18.77 5.45
CA THR A 56 -3.30 18.66 6.19
C THR A 56 -4.12 17.45 5.71
N ILE A 57 -4.17 17.23 4.40
CA ILE A 57 -4.86 16.09 3.79
C ILE A 57 -4.24 14.74 4.21
N LEU A 58 -2.91 14.72 4.40
CA LEU A 58 -2.20 13.57 4.93
C LEU A 58 -2.34 13.47 6.44
N LYS A 59 -2.51 14.56 7.18
CA LYS A 59 -2.75 14.53 8.63
C LYS A 59 -4.14 13.96 8.92
N GLU A 60 -5.16 14.50 8.27
CA GLU A 60 -6.56 14.12 8.47
C GLU A 60 -6.90 12.75 7.88
N GLY A 61 -6.26 12.34 6.78
CA GLY A 61 -6.53 11.03 6.17
C GLY A 61 -7.83 10.94 5.38
N THR A 62 -8.44 12.08 5.09
CA THR A 62 -9.73 12.20 4.40
C THR A 62 -9.67 11.76 2.94
N ASN A 63 -8.48 11.72 2.32
CA ASN A 63 -8.30 11.29 0.94
C ASN A 63 -7.48 9.98 0.86
N PHE A 64 -8.18 8.86 0.66
CA PHE A 64 -7.54 7.54 0.56
C PHE A 64 -6.45 7.49 -0.52
N ARG A 65 -6.74 7.93 -1.74
CA ARG A 65 -5.80 7.84 -2.88
C ARG A 65 -4.49 8.56 -2.57
N ARG A 66 -4.58 9.79 -2.06
CA ARG A 66 -3.41 10.61 -1.72
C ARG A 66 -2.60 10.01 -0.57
N ASN A 67 -3.26 9.52 0.48
CA ASN A 67 -2.60 8.89 1.62
C ASN A 67 -1.96 7.55 1.25
N ASN A 68 -2.64 6.74 0.43
CA ASN A 68 -2.11 5.47 -0.07
C ASN A 68 -0.85 5.70 -0.90
N LEU A 69 -0.91 6.62 -1.86
CA LEU A 69 0.23 6.94 -2.72
C LEU A 69 1.42 7.48 -1.91
N PHE A 70 1.16 8.35 -0.94
CA PHE A 70 2.20 8.86 -0.04
C PHE A 70 2.90 7.70 0.70
N LYS A 71 2.14 6.79 1.29
CA LYS A 71 2.70 5.64 2.01
C LYS A 71 3.55 4.73 1.12
N LEU A 72 3.07 4.42 -0.08
CA LEU A 72 3.84 3.60 -1.03
C LEU A 72 5.17 4.26 -1.38
N ARG A 73 5.14 5.56 -1.71
CA ARG A 73 6.34 6.34 -2.04
C ARG A 73 7.31 6.47 -0.87
N VAL A 74 6.81 6.70 0.35
CA VAL A 74 7.61 6.76 1.57
C VAL A 74 8.29 5.43 1.83
N TRP A 75 7.54 4.34 1.79
CA TRP A 75 8.10 3.01 2.00
C TRP A 75 9.22 2.72 1.00
N GLU A 76 8.97 3.01 -0.27
CA GLU A 76 9.94 2.80 -1.34
C GLU A 76 11.19 3.67 -1.19
N ALA A 77 11.03 4.97 -0.92
CA ALA A 77 12.15 5.87 -0.70
C ALA A 77 13.01 5.43 0.50
N MET A 78 12.38 5.02 1.59
CA MET A 78 13.07 4.53 2.80
C MET A 78 13.78 3.20 2.55
N PHE A 79 13.17 2.29 1.80
CA PHE A 79 13.79 1.02 1.40
C PHE A 79 15.02 1.26 0.51
N ARG A 80 14.87 2.06 -0.56
CA ARG A 80 15.98 2.41 -1.46
C ARG A 80 17.10 3.13 -0.71
N PHE A 81 16.76 4.00 0.22
CA PHE A 81 17.73 4.66 1.09
C PHE A 81 18.51 3.65 1.95
N GLN A 82 17.84 2.71 2.62
CA GLN A 82 18.51 1.68 3.44
C GLN A 82 19.40 0.77 2.58
N LEU A 83 18.96 0.44 1.36
CA LEU A 83 19.76 -0.33 0.42
C LEU A 83 21.01 0.43 -0.05
N LYS A 84 20.90 1.74 -0.29
CA LYS A 84 22.05 2.62 -0.57
C LYS A 84 23.04 2.71 0.59
N LEU A 85 22.56 2.72 1.84
CA LEU A 85 23.44 2.65 3.00
C LEU A 85 24.16 1.30 3.08
N PHE A 86 23.45 0.21 2.81
CA PHE A 86 24.04 -1.13 2.77
C PHE A 86 25.17 -1.20 1.73
N TRP A 87 24.92 -0.72 0.51
CA TRP A 87 25.93 -0.63 -0.54
C TRP A 87 27.15 0.20 -0.11
N LYS A 88 26.94 1.39 0.44
CA LYS A 88 28.03 2.27 0.91
C LYS A 88 28.87 1.68 2.04
N SER A 89 28.26 0.84 2.89
CA SER A 89 28.97 0.20 4.02
C SER A 89 29.86 -0.98 3.61
N GLY A 90 30.01 -1.26 2.30
CA GLY A 90 30.69 -2.47 1.83
C GLY A 90 29.86 -3.74 2.02
N GLY A 91 28.53 -3.60 2.09
CA GLY A 91 27.56 -4.69 2.25
C GLY A 91 27.54 -5.71 1.11
N LEU A 92 28.36 -5.52 0.07
CA LEU A 92 28.61 -6.48 -0.99
C LEU A 92 29.97 -7.17 -0.77
N PRO A 93 30.16 -7.98 0.29
CA PRO A 93 31.46 -8.60 0.56
C PRO A 93 31.89 -9.58 -0.55
N PHE A 94 30.98 -9.92 -1.46
CA PHE A 94 31.19 -10.82 -2.58
C PHE A 94 31.34 -10.11 -3.93
N LEU A 95 31.15 -8.78 -4.02
CA LEU A 95 31.42 -8.02 -5.24
C LEU A 95 32.67 -7.17 -5.05
N ASP A 96 33.52 -7.15 -6.07
CA ASP A 96 34.55 -6.12 -6.15
C ASP A 96 33.93 -4.74 -6.43
N ALA A 97 34.73 -3.69 -6.24
CA ALA A 97 34.26 -2.31 -6.41
C ALA A 97 33.81 -2.01 -7.85
N ALA A 98 34.34 -2.72 -8.85
CA ALA A 98 33.98 -2.52 -10.26
C ALA A 98 32.59 -3.09 -10.54
N ALA A 99 32.33 -4.33 -10.10
CA ALA A 99 31.04 -4.99 -10.19
C ALA A 99 29.94 -4.25 -9.43
N ALA A 100 30.24 -3.71 -8.24
CA ALA A 100 29.31 -2.89 -7.48
C ALA A 100 28.91 -1.60 -8.24
N THR A 101 29.89 -0.96 -8.89
CA THR A 101 29.67 0.26 -9.69
C THR A 101 28.84 -0.04 -10.95
N GLU A 102 29.11 -1.16 -11.62
CA GLU A 102 28.36 -1.59 -12.81
C GLU A 102 26.90 -1.89 -12.48
N LEU A 103 26.63 -2.60 -11.38
CA LEU A 103 25.29 -2.87 -10.90
C LEU A 103 24.54 -1.57 -10.53
N GLU A 104 25.20 -0.64 -9.84
CA GLU A 104 24.61 0.65 -9.47
C GLU A 104 24.26 1.48 -10.73
N GLU A 105 25.12 1.49 -11.75
CA GLU A 105 24.86 2.21 -13.00
C GLU A 105 23.73 1.56 -13.83
N GLU A 106 23.62 0.22 -13.87
CA GLU A 106 22.48 -0.44 -14.55
C GLU A 106 21.15 -0.20 -13.82
N VAL A 107 21.14 -0.29 -12.48
CA VAL A 107 19.97 0.09 -11.68
C VAL A 107 19.62 1.56 -11.89
N ARG A 108 20.62 2.44 -11.97
CA ARG A 108 20.38 3.86 -12.25
C ARG A 108 19.88 4.10 -13.67
N ARG A 109 20.38 3.38 -14.68
CA ARG A 109 19.89 3.45 -16.07
C ARG A 109 18.43 3.03 -16.14
N ALA A 110 18.10 1.96 -15.43
CA ALA A 110 16.74 1.47 -15.24
C ALA A 110 15.79 2.46 -14.56
N GLU A 111 16.29 3.19 -13.57
CA GLU A 111 15.52 4.18 -12.81
C GLU A 111 15.24 5.48 -13.59
N ARG A 112 15.93 5.76 -14.70
CA ARG A 112 15.72 7.02 -15.46
C ARG A 112 14.36 7.00 -16.17
N PRO A 113 13.40 7.85 -15.77
CA PRO A 113 12.14 7.97 -16.49
C PRO A 113 12.34 8.93 -17.67
N GLY A 114 12.70 8.39 -18.84
CA GLY A 114 12.72 9.15 -20.08
C GLY A 114 13.17 8.32 -21.29
N PRO A 115 12.80 8.73 -22.52
CA PRO A 115 13.52 8.27 -23.69
C PRO A 115 14.97 8.68 -23.48
N PRO A 116 15.95 7.77 -23.63
CA PRO A 116 17.33 8.18 -23.51
C PRO A 116 17.64 9.22 -24.58
N ALA A 117 18.71 9.98 -24.35
CA ALA A 117 19.23 10.92 -25.34
C ALA A 117 19.53 10.23 -26.70
N ASP A 118 19.67 8.90 -26.72
CA ASP A 118 20.13 8.11 -27.86
C ASP A 118 19.07 7.14 -28.46
N GLY A 119 17.78 7.27 -28.14
CA GLY A 119 16.70 6.45 -28.75
C GLY A 119 16.50 5.03 -28.21
N ASP A 120 17.30 4.62 -27.23
CA ASP A 120 17.23 3.34 -26.51
C ASP A 120 16.11 3.29 -25.43
N THR A 121 14.84 3.47 -25.82
CA THR A 121 13.73 3.37 -24.84
C THR A 121 13.70 1.97 -24.25
N VAL A 122 14.15 1.83 -23.01
CA VAL A 122 14.04 0.57 -22.28
C VAL A 122 12.58 0.35 -21.93
N ASP A 123 12.00 -0.72 -22.45
CA ASP A 123 10.68 -1.17 -22.01
C ASP A 123 10.79 -1.53 -20.53
N GLN A 124 9.97 -0.90 -19.68
CA GLN A 124 9.93 -1.24 -18.26
C GLN A 124 9.55 -2.70 -18.00
N ALA A 125 8.89 -3.36 -18.96
CA ALA A 125 8.64 -4.80 -18.90
C ALA A 125 9.92 -5.64 -19.02
N GLU A 126 10.96 -5.15 -19.70
CA GLU A 126 12.24 -5.85 -19.86
C GLU A 126 13.21 -5.61 -18.71
N LEU A 127 12.94 -4.60 -17.88
CA LEU A 127 13.83 -4.21 -16.80
C LEU A 127 14.17 -5.35 -15.83
N PRO A 128 13.21 -6.16 -15.32
CA PRO A 128 13.54 -7.28 -14.44
C PRO A 128 14.51 -8.28 -15.08
N ALA A 129 14.34 -8.57 -16.38
CA ALA A 129 15.21 -9.48 -17.11
C ALA A 129 16.63 -8.91 -17.28
N ARG A 130 16.75 -7.60 -17.52
CA ARG A 130 18.05 -6.92 -17.61
C ARG A 130 18.78 -6.90 -16.28
N VAL A 131 18.10 -6.56 -15.19
CA VAL A 131 18.68 -6.60 -13.85
C VAL A 131 19.12 -8.02 -13.52
N GLN A 132 18.28 -9.03 -13.81
CA GLN A 132 18.66 -10.42 -13.60
C GLN A 132 19.89 -10.82 -14.43
N ALA A 133 19.97 -10.41 -15.70
CA ALA A 133 21.13 -10.69 -16.55
C ALA A 133 22.43 -10.07 -16.01
N VAL A 134 22.36 -8.86 -15.46
CA VAL A 134 23.51 -8.21 -14.80
C VAL A 134 23.90 -8.97 -13.54
N LEU A 135 22.92 -9.33 -12.70
CA LEU A 135 23.17 -10.13 -11.49
C LEU A 135 23.81 -11.48 -11.86
N ASP A 136 23.31 -12.16 -12.88
CA ASP A 136 23.83 -13.43 -13.37
C ASP A 136 25.26 -13.28 -13.91
N ALA A 137 25.54 -12.22 -14.69
CA ALA A 137 26.86 -11.92 -15.21
C ALA A 137 27.88 -11.62 -14.11
N LEU A 138 27.43 -10.97 -13.04
CA LEU A 138 28.23 -10.67 -11.86
C LEU A 138 28.31 -11.86 -10.88
N GLY A 139 27.64 -12.99 -11.16
CA GLY A 139 27.56 -14.14 -10.26
C GLY A 139 26.88 -13.84 -8.93
N VAL A 140 26.00 -12.84 -8.91
CA VAL A 140 25.30 -12.38 -7.70
C VAL A 140 24.05 -13.22 -7.47
N ASP A 141 24.08 -13.99 -6.40
CA ASP A 141 22.87 -14.60 -5.85
C ASP A 141 22.00 -13.51 -5.19
N LEU A 142 20.84 -13.21 -5.79
CA LEU A 142 19.91 -12.21 -5.28
C LEU A 142 19.35 -12.60 -3.90
N ASP A 143 19.12 -13.89 -3.65
CA ASP A 143 18.64 -14.37 -2.35
C ASP A 143 19.75 -14.20 -1.31
N GLY A 144 20.99 -14.56 -1.65
CA GLY A 144 22.17 -14.30 -0.84
C GLY A 144 22.38 -12.81 -0.53
N LEU A 145 22.22 -11.93 -1.53
CA LEU A 145 22.28 -10.48 -1.36
C LEU A 145 21.20 -9.99 -0.40
N TYR A 146 19.97 -10.45 -0.56
CA TYR A 146 18.85 -10.10 0.31
C TYR A 146 19.09 -10.57 1.74
N VAL A 147 19.59 -11.79 1.94
CA VAL A 147 19.97 -12.32 3.26
C VAL A 147 21.06 -11.45 3.89
N ALA A 148 22.11 -11.10 3.15
CA ALA A 148 23.18 -10.24 3.63
C ALA A 148 22.66 -8.85 4.04
N PHE A 149 21.79 -8.25 3.24
CA PHE A 149 21.13 -6.98 3.54
C PHE A 149 20.29 -7.06 4.82
N MET A 150 19.48 -8.11 4.97
CA MET A 150 18.65 -8.31 6.16
C MET A 150 19.48 -8.54 7.43
N VAL A 151 20.60 -9.28 7.34
CA VAL A 151 21.52 -9.50 8.45
C VAL A 151 22.20 -8.20 8.88
N TRP A 152 22.71 -7.44 7.91
CA TRP A 152 23.35 -6.15 8.15
C TRP A 152 22.41 -5.17 8.86
N GLY A 153 21.20 -4.99 8.32
CA GLY A 153 20.25 -4.04 8.88
C GLY A 153 19.70 -4.47 10.23
N LYS A 154 19.54 -5.78 10.46
CA LYS A 154 19.17 -6.31 11.79
C LYS A 154 20.27 -6.10 12.82
N LYS A 155 21.54 -6.33 12.47
CA LYS A 155 22.66 -6.03 13.37
C LYS A 155 22.69 -4.54 13.76
N ALA A 156 22.41 -3.66 12.80
CA ALA A 156 22.30 -2.23 13.08
C ALA A 156 21.10 -1.90 13.99
N SER A 157 19.96 -2.60 13.85
CA SER A 157 18.77 -2.38 14.69
C SER A 157 18.90 -2.87 16.12
N GLU A 158 19.79 -3.81 16.38
CA GLU A 158 20.14 -4.24 17.73
C GLU A 158 20.97 -3.16 18.46
N SER A 159 21.68 -2.31 17.72
CA SER A 159 22.58 -1.30 18.29
C SER A 159 21.98 0.10 18.45
N LYS A 160 20.97 0.47 17.65
CA LYS A 160 20.44 1.85 17.59
C LYS A 160 18.91 1.87 17.51
N LYS A 161 18.25 2.55 18.46
CA LYS A 161 16.79 2.67 18.53
C LYS A 161 16.18 3.39 17.33
N THR A 162 16.76 4.50 16.88
CA THR A 162 16.25 5.23 15.70
C THR A 162 16.33 4.37 14.44
N TRP A 163 17.44 3.67 14.23
CA TRP A 163 17.55 2.73 13.12
C TRP A 163 16.52 1.61 13.25
N ARG A 164 16.41 0.99 14.44
CA ARG A 164 15.41 -0.05 14.70
C ARG A 164 14.00 0.40 14.38
N PHE A 165 13.61 1.59 14.81
CA PHE A 165 12.28 2.14 14.58
C PHE A 165 11.96 2.24 13.08
N TRP A 166 12.88 2.75 12.27
CA TRP A 166 12.67 2.88 10.83
C TRP A 166 12.93 1.58 10.06
N TRP A 167 13.77 0.69 10.58
CA TRP A 167 13.96 -0.66 10.07
C TRP A 167 12.69 -1.48 10.22
N ASP A 168 12.08 -1.44 11.42
CA ASP A 168 10.81 -2.08 11.70
C ASP A 168 9.73 -1.50 10.77
N TYR A 169 9.63 -0.17 10.64
CA TYR A 169 8.74 0.46 9.67
C TYR A 169 8.90 -0.09 8.25
N VAL A 170 10.12 -0.16 7.69
CA VAL A 170 10.32 -0.59 6.30
C VAL A 170 10.03 -2.08 6.13
N HIS A 171 10.53 -2.94 7.03
CA HIS A 171 10.52 -4.39 6.84
C HIS A 171 9.40 -5.14 7.58
N GLN A 172 8.72 -4.47 8.50
CA GLN A 172 7.60 -5.01 9.25
C GLN A 172 6.30 -4.32 8.85
N GLU A 173 6.00 -3.15 9.39
CA GLU A 173 4.68 -2.53 9.26
C GLU A 173 4.45 -1.99 7.84
N GLY A 174 5.34 -1.16 7.33
CA GLY A 174 5.24 -0.56 6.00
C GLY A 174 5.17 -1.62 4.90
N LEU A 175 6.04 -2.64 4.97
CA LEU A 175 5.98 -3.79 4.07
C LEU A 175 4.64 -4.51 4.17
N ALA A 176 4.11 -4.75 5.38
CA ALA A 176 2.81 -5.39 5.52
C ALA A 176 1.69 -4.58 4.84
N TYR A 177 1.69 -3.24 4.97
CA TYR A 177 0.72 -2.39 4.26
C TYR A 177 0.88 -2.49 2.73
N VAL A 178 2.10 -2.42 2.21
CA VAL A 178 2.40 -2.54 0.78
C VAL A 178 1.95 -3.92 0.26
N SER A 179 2.28 -4.98 1.00
CA SER A 179 1.88 -6.35 0.67
C SER A 179 0.36 -6.52 0.70
N LEU A 180 -0.38 -5.87 1.60
CA LEU A 180 -1.84 -5.87 1.57
C LEU A 180 -2.36 -5.25 0.27
N PHE A 181 -1.84 -4.08 -0.07
CA PHE A 181 -2.24 -3.37 -1.28
C PHE A 181 -1.95 -4.23 -2.53
N LEU A 182 -0.76 -4.84 -2.60
CA LEU A 182 -0.40 -5.77 -3.67
C LEU A 182 -1.28 -7.01 -3.69
N ALA A 183 -1.62 -7.58 -2.53
CA ALA A 183 -2.51 -8.73 -2.43
C ALA A 183 -3.90 -8.41 -3.01
N ILE A 184 -4.45 -7.23 -2.72
CA ILE A 184 -5.72 -6.76 -3.29
C ILE A 184 -5.58 -6.63 -4.81
N ARG A 185 -4.55 -5.92 -5.28
CA ARG A 185 -4.31 -5.66 -6.70
C ARG A 185 -4.10 -6.93 -7.53
N THR A 186 -3.45 -7.93 -6.95
CA THR A 186 -3.17 -9.23 -7.60
C THR A 186 -4.24 -10.29 -7.34
N GLY A 187 -5.17 -10.07 -6.41
CA GLY A 187 -6.09 -11.09 -5.93
C GLY A 187 -5.40 -12.24 -5.16
N ASN A 188 -4.17 -12.04 -4.68
CA ASN A 188 -3.41 -13.06 -3.97
C ASN A 188 -3.91 -13.24 -2.52
N TRP A 189 -4.78 -14.23 -2.33
CA TRP A 189 -5.39 -14.55 -1.04
C TRP A 189 -4.37 -14.93 0.04
N ASN A 190 -3.36 -15.74 -0.30
CA ASN A 190 -2.38 -16.21 0.68
C ASN A 190 -1.53 -15.05 1.21
N LEU A 191 -1.14 -14.13 0.31
CA LEU A 191 -0.44 -12.91 0.70
C LEU A 191 -1.31 -12.03 1.61
N LYS A 192 -2.59 -11.85 1.26
CA LYS A 192 -3.55 -11.12 2.10
C LYS A 192 -3.62 -11.71 3.51
N MET A 193 -3.74 -13.03 3.63
CA MET A 193 -3.85 -13.71 4.92
C MET A 193 -2.58 -13.59 5.77
N ALA A 194 -1.41 -13.79 5.16
CA ALA A 194 -0.13 -13.60 5.84
C ALA A 194 0.00 -12.16 6.40
N VAL A 195 -0.45 -11.18 5.61
CA VAL A 195 -0.42 -9.77 6.00
C VAL A 195 -1.41 -9.46 7.13
N TYR A 196 -2.61 -10.01 7.10
CA TYR A 196 -3.60 -9.82 8.17
C TYR A 196 -3.07 -10.31 9.52
N VAL A 197 -2.43 -11.49 9.53
CA VAL A 197 -1.77 -12.02 10.74
C VAL A 197 -0.68 -11.05 11.23
N LYS A 198 0.13 -10.50 10.32
CA LYS A 198 1.20 -9.56 10.66
C LYS A 198 0.68 -8.21 11.17
N LEU A 199 -0.43 -7.71 10.64
CA LEU A 199 -1.02 -6.42 11.04
C LEU A 199 -1.92 -6.52 12.27
N ALA A 200 -2.43 -7.71 12.62
CA ALA A 200 -3.36 -7.88 13.73
C ALA A 200 -2.85 -7.31 15.08
N PRO A 201 -1.58 -7.53 15.50
CA PRO A 201 -1.06 -6.95 16.75
C PRO A 201 -1.00 -5.41 16.71
N LEU A 202 -0.55 -4.85 15.58
CA LEU A 202 -0.45 -3.41 15.38
C LEU A 202 -1.82 -2.76 15.50
N VAL A 203 -2.79 -3.31 14.76
CA VAL A 203 -4.18 -2.86 14.75
C VAL A 203 -4.78 -2.99 16.15
N ARG A 204 -4.61 -4.12 16.83
CA ARG A 204 -5.11 -4.33 18.19
C ARG A 204 -4.54 -3.33 19.20
N SER A 205 -3.26 -2.99 19.08
CA SER A 205 -2.56 -2.09 20.01
C SER A 205 -3.03 -0.63 19.95
N GLN A 206 -3.59 -0.21 18.80
CA GLN A 206 -4.01 1.17 18.58
C GLN A 206 -5.49 1.43 18.86
N ASP A 207 -6.23 0.37 19.23
CA ASP A 207 -7.63 0.28 19.67
C ASP A 207 -8.52 1.51 19.40
N ARG A 208 -8.69 1.85 18.12
CA ARG A 208 -9.71 2.78 17.64
C ARG A 208 -10.88 2.00 17.06
N THR A 209 -12.04 2.09 17.73
CA THR A 209 -13.38 1.65 17.29
C THR A 209 -13.48 0.23 16.68
N HIS A 210 -14.72 -0.24 16.46
CA HIS A 210 -15.06 -1.64 16.15
C HIS A 210 -14.27 -2.31 15.02
N TYR A 211 -13.73 -1.55 14.05
CA TYR A 211 -13.08 -2.12 12.86
C TYR A 211 -11.79 -2.89 13.17
N GLN A 212 -11.10 -2.53 14.25
CA GLN A 212 -9.83 -3.15 14.62
C GLN A 212 -10.01 -4.52 15.29
N GLN A 213 -11.18 -4.75 15.90
CA GLN A 213 -11.59 -6.06 16.40
C GLN A 213 -11.99 -7.00 15.26
N LEU A 214 -12.40 -6.45 14.10
CA LEU A 214 -12.82 -7.26 12.96
C LEU A 214 -11.70 -8.12 12.39
N VAL A 215 -10.42 -7.72 12.47
CA VAL A 215 -9.34 -8.55 11.94
C VAL A 215 -9.12 -9.81 12.77
N PRO A 216 -8.91 -9.76 14.10
CA PRO A 216 -8.85 -10.97 14.91
C PRO A 216 -10.12 -11.82 14.81
N ILE A 217 -11.30 -11.21 14.79
CA ILE A 217 -12.58 -11.93 14.63
C ILE A 217 -12.63 -12.61 13.26
N HIS A 218 -12.30 -11.91 12.18
CA HIS A 218 -12.27 -12.48 10.83
C HIS A 218 -11.27 -13.63 10.71
N LEU A 219 -10.08 -13.50 11.32
CA LEU A 219 -9.08 -14.57 11.36
C LEU A 219 -9.59 -15.80 12.10
N ALA A 220 -10.33 -15.62 13.20
CA ALA A 220 -10.95 -16.70 13.95
C ALA A 220 -12.13 -17.34 13.18
N ASP A 221 -13.02 -16.52 12.62
CA ASP A 221 -14.18 -16.94 11.84
C ASP A 221 -13.75 -17.77 10.62
N MET A 222 -12.68 -17.37 9.95
CA MET A 222 -12.12 -18.09 8.82
C MET A 222 -11.70 -19.53 9.15
N GLN A 223 -11.30 -19.81 10.39
CA GLN A 223 -10.98 -21.18 10.82
C GLN A 223 -12.25 -22.03 10.98
N ALA A 224 -13.39 -21.40 11.24
CA ALA A 224 -14.69 -22.05 11.36
C ALA A 224 -15.46 -22.11 10.02
N TRP A 225 -15.01 -21.38 9.00
CA TRP A 225 -15.71 -21.36 7.71
C TRP A 225 -15.61 -22.68 6.96
N PRO A 226 -16.68 -23.09 6.24
CA PRO A 226 -16.62 -24.27 5.39
C PRO A 226 -15.49 -24.17 4.35
N SER A 227 -14.82 -25.30 4.09
CA SER A 227 -13.66 -25.35 3.18
C SER A 227 -13.97 -24.86 1.76
N TYR A 228 -15.21 -25.02 1.29
CA TYR A 228 -15.63 -24.51 -0.03
C TYR A 228 -15.65 -22.97 -0.08
N VAL A 229 -15.98 -22.30 1.03
CA VAL A 229 -15.96 -20.83 1.13
C VAL A 229 -14.52 -20.35 1.08
N VAL A 230 -13.65 -20.94 1.90
CA VAL A 230 -12.22 -20.59 1.93
C VAL A 230 -11.58 -20.82 0.57
N ARG A 231 -11.94 -21.91 -0.13
CA ARG A 231 -11.48 -22.18 -1.50
C ARG A 231 -11.98 -21.14 -2.50
N ALA A 232 -13.24 -20.71 -2.41
CA ALA A 232 -13.76 -19.66 -3.28
C ALA A 232 -13.01 -18.34 -3.08
N LEU A 233 -12.74 -17.97 -1.82
CA LEU A 233 -11.93 -16.80 -1.47
C LEU A 233 -10.49 -16.94 -1.99
N ALA A 234 -9.85 -18.10 -1.79
CA ALA A 234 -8.52 -18.38 -2.33
C ALA A 234 -8.46 -18.22 -3.87
N ASN A 235 -9.56 -18.54 -4.55
CA ASN A 235 -9.71 -18.38 -6.00
C ASN A 235 -10.15 -16.95 -6.44
N GLY A 236 -10.05 -15.96 -5.55
CA GLY A 236 -10.27 -14.56 -5.88
C GLY A 236 -11.71 -14.07 -5.67
N ALA A 237 -12.60 -14.84 -5.04
CA ALA A 237 -13.99 -14.40 -4.79
C ALA A 237 -14.13 -13.20 -3.82
N TRP A 238 -13.03 -12.64 -3.32
CA TRP A 238 -12.98 -11.49 -2.42
C TRP A 238 -12.57 -10.17 -3.11
N VAL A 239 -12.06 -10.26 -4.34
CA VAL A 239 -11.74 -9.10 -5.19
C VAL A 239 -12.61 -9.12 -6.45
N ALA A 240 -12.63 -8.00 -7.16
CA ALA A 240 -13.10 -7.98 -8.54
C ALA A 240 -12.12 -7.20 -9.43
N ASN A 241 -12.00 -7.65 -10.67
CA ASN A 241 -11.24 -6.97 -11.71
C ASN A 241 -12.24 -6.36 -12.70
N LEU A 242 -12.43 -5.05 -12.62
CA LEU A 242 -13.43 -4.35 -13.42
C LEU A 242 -12.99 -4.16 -14.88
N SER A 243 -11.68 -4.02 -15.15
CA SER A 243 -11.14 -3.76 -16.50
C SER A 243 -10.59 -5.02 -17.18
N GLY A 244 -10.44 -6.12 -16.45
CA GLY A 244 -9.83 -7.35 -16.95
C GLY A 244 -8.30 -7.29 -17.09
N ARG A 245 -7.66 -6.13 -16.85
CA ARG A 245 -6.20 -6.01 -16.93
C ARG A 245 -5.54 -6.73 -15.74
N PRO A 246 -4.36 -7.34 -15.90
CA PRO A 246 -3.64 -7.92 -14.77
C PRO A 246 -3.33 -6.88 -13.68
N HIS A 247 -3.28 -7.30 -12.41
CA HIS A 247 -2.82 -6.49 -11.27
C HIS A 247 -3.61 -5.20 -10.96
N VAL A 248 -4.85 -5.09 -11.45
CA VAL A 248 -5.73 -3.94 -11.15
C VAL A 248 -7.03 -4.37 -10.47
N CYS A 249 -7.00 -5.48 -9.74
CA CYS A 249 -8.11 -5.90 -8.90
C CYS A 249 -8.40 -4.85 -7.81
N LEU A 250 -9.65 -4.85 -7.35
CA LEU A 250 -10.18 -3.99 -6.30
C LEU A 250 -10.83 -4.89 -5.23
N GLY A 251 -10.74 -4.48 -3.97
CA GLY A 251 -11.51 -5.13 -2.90
C GLY A 251 -12.99 -4.97 -3.16
N LYS A 252 -13.83 -5.94 -2.76
CA LYS A 252 -15.28 -5.86 -3.00
C LYS A 252 -15.95 -4.59 -2.47
N ASP A 253 -15.49 -4.10 -1.32
CA ASP A 253 -15.99 -2.85 -0.74
C ASP A 253 -15.55 -1.62 -1.57
N GLU A 254 -14.32 -1.61 -2.07
CA GLU A 254 -13.84 -0.59 -3.02
C GLU A 254 -14.64 -0.63 -4.33
N CYS A 255 -14.92 -1.82 -4.86
CA CYS A 255 -15.72 -1.98 -6.08
C CYS A 255 -17.10 -1.36 -5.92
N HIS A 256 -17.74 -1.60 -4.78
CA HIS A 256 -19.05 -1.06 -4.49
C HIS A 256 -19.03 0.48 -4.53
N GLU A 257 -18.08 1.10 -3.83
CA GLU A 257 -17.90 2.55 -3.83
C GLU A 257 -17.53 3.10 -5.22
N CYS A 258 -16.65 2.42 -5.96
CA CYS A 258 -16.28 2.83 -7.32
C CYS A 258 -17.47 2.78 -8.27
N LEU A 259 -18.30 1.74 -8.20
CA LEU A 259 -19.49 1.58 -9.04
C LEU A 259 -20.57 2.60 -8.69
N VAL A 260 -20.80 2.86 -7.40
CA VAL A 260 -21.72 3.94 -6.97
C VAL A 260 -21.25 5.28 -7.50
N ASN A 261 -19.97 5.62 -7.32
CA ASN A 261 -19.40 6.88 -7.81
C ASN A 261 -19.45 7.00 -9.34
N LEU A 262 -19.19 5.90 -10.06
CA LEU A 262 -19.29 5.84 -11.51
C LEU A 262 -20.72 6.10 -11.96
N ASN A 263 -21.71 5.45 -11.33
CA ASN A 263 -23.12 5.61 -11.66
C ASN A 263 -23.58 7.05 -11.40
N VAL A 264 -23.20 7.65 -10.27
CA VAL A 264 -23.54 9.05 -9.94
C VAL A 264 -22.91 10.03 -10.93
N LYS A 265 -21.63 9.84 -11.28
CA LYS A 265 -20.94 10.70 -12.26
C LYS A 265 -21.48 10.52 -13.67
N GLY A 266 -21.75 9.29 -14.08
CA GLY A 266 -22.38 8.97 -15.37
C GLY A 266 -23.76 9.63 -15.49
N ALA A 267 -24.56 9.58 -14.43
CA ALA A 267 -25.84 10.28 -14.36
C ALA A 267 -25.68 11.82 -14.42
N SER A 268 -24.57 12.37 -13.93
CA SER A 268 -24.30 13.82 -13.88
C SER A 268 -23.69 14.38 -15.18
N HIS A 269 -22.99 13.57 -15.97
CA HIS A 269 -22.31 13.99 -17.20
C HIS A 269 -23.12 13.81 -18.48
N ASN A 270 -24.13 12.95 -18.47
CA ASN A 270 -25.13 12.96 -19.51
C ASN A 270 -25.94 14.25 -19.35
N ALA A 271 -26.14 15.03 -20.42
CA ALA A 271 -26.98 16.23 -20.38
C ALA A 271 -28.35 15.83 -19.84
N VAL A 272 -28.56 16.08 -18.54
CA VAL A 272 -29.80 15.77 -17.89
C VAL A 272 -30.75 16.83 -18.40
N SER A 273 -31.66 16.46 -19.30
CA SER A 273 -32.77 17.36 -19.65
C SER A 273 -33.43 17.82 -18.35
N SER A 274 -33.99 19.04 -18.33
CA SER A 274 -34.75 19.52 -17.16
C SER A 274 -35.80 18.50 -16.70
N GLU A 275 -36.37 17.77 -17.66
CA GLU A 275 -37.20 16.58 -17.45
C GLU A 275 -36.49 15.45 -16.69
N ASN A 276 -35.30 15.01 -17.12
CA ASN A 276 -34.55 13.94 -16.45
C ASN A 276 -34.09 14.32 -15.03
N LEU A 277 -33.86 15.61 -14.76
CA LEU A 277 -33.39 16.08 -13.45
C LEU A 277 -34.56 16.18 -12.46
N GLN A 278 -35.74 16.58 -12.96
CA GLN A 278 -36.98 16.55 -12.22
C GLN A 278 -37.45 15.11 -11.98
N ILE A 279 -37.29 14.22 -12.96
CA ILE A 279 -37.50 12.78 -12.80
C ILE A 279 -36.52 12.23 -11.76
N MET A 280 -35.21 12.46 -11.84
CA MET A 280 -34.24 11.99 -10.84
C MET A 280 -34.51 12.53 -9.43
N THR A 281 -34.85 13.81 -9.29
CA THR A 281 -35.12 14.43 -7.98
C THR A 281 -36.42 13.90 -7.37
N ASN A 282 -37.45 13.70 -8.20
CA ASN A 282 -38.72 13.13 -7.77
C ASN A 282 -38.65 11.61 -7.60
N THR A 283 -37.73 10.92 -8.28
CA THR A 283 -37.52 9.47 -8.17
C THR A 283 -36.47 9.09 -7.14
N LEU A 284 -35.58 9.97 -6.70
CA LEU A 284 -34.56 9.69 -5.66
C LEU A 284 -35.14 9.06 -4.38
N PRO A 285 -36.28 9.53 -3.83
CA PRO A 285 -36.96 8.86 -2.71
C PRO A 285 -37.45 7.45 -3.08
N TYR A 286 -37.99 7.28 -4.30
CA TYR A 286 -38.42 5.99 -4.83
C TYR A 286 -37.25 5.10 -5.25
N ILE A 287 -36.07 5.64 -5.56
CA ILE A 287 -34.81 4.91 -5.78
C ILE A 287 -34.27 4.45 -4.43
N GLY A 288 -34.41 5.25 -3.36
CA GLY A 288 -34.16 4.80 -1.99
C GLY A 288 -35.08 3.64 -1.59
N GLU A 289 -36.38 3.75 -1.86
CA GLU A 289 -37.37 2.69 -1.64
C GLU A 289 -37.15 1.49 -2.59
N ALA A 290 -36.74 1.73 -3.83
CA ALA A 290 -36.44 0.69 -4.80
C ALA A 290 -35.11 -0.01 -4.51
N VAL A 291 -34.10 0.65 -3.96
CA VAL A 291 -32.87 0.01 -3.44
C VAL A 291 -33.21 -0.91 -2.26
N LYS A 292 -34.15 -0.48 -1.41
CA LYS A 292 -34.71 -1.27 -0.31
C LYS A 292 -35.53 -2.47 -0.82
N ASN A 293 -36.26 -2.32 -1.93
CA ASN A 293 -37.00 -3.40 -2.60
C ASN A 293 -36.10 -4.31 -3.45
N VAL A 294 -35.02 -3.79 -4.04
CA VAL A 294 -33.98 -4.54 -4.76
C VAL A 294 -33.19 -5.39 -3.76
N HIS A 295 -32.95 -4.90 -2.54
CA HIS A 295 -32.44 -5.71 -1.43
C HIS A 295 -33.36 -6.92 -1.11
N GLN A 296 -34.68 -6.79 -1.34
CA GLN A 296 -35.65 -7.89 -1.20
C GLN A 296 -35.72 -8.81 -2.44
N GLN A 297 -35.17 -8.41 -3.59
CA GLN A 297 -35.28 -9.14 -4.87
C GLN A 297 -33.96 -9.77 -5.35
N VAL A 298 -32.85 -9.56 -4.62
CA VAL A 298 -31.51 -10.15 -4.90
C VAL A 298 -31.42 -11.67 -4.58
N ASP A 299 -32.56 -12.34 -4.38
CA ASP A 299 -32.72 -13.81 -4.49
C ASP A 299 -32.71 -14.34 -5.95
N GLY A 300 -32.34 -13.54 -6.96
CA GLY A 300 -32.33 -13.95 -8.37
C GLY A 300 -31.05 -13.59 -9.12
N LEU A 301 -30.26 -14.58 -9.50
CA LEU A 301 -28.90 -14.53 -10.07
C LEU A 301 -28.76 -13.87 -11.48
N GLY A 302 -27.72 -13.02 -11.68
CA GLY A 302 -26.61 -13.23 -12.66
C GLY A 302 -26.52 -12.57 -14.08
N ARG A 303 -25.44 -11.77 -14.29
CA ARG A 303 -24.57 -11.49 -15.51
C ARG A 303 -25.15 -10.78 -16.76
N ARG A 304 -24.44 -10.04 -17.67
CA ARG A 304 -23.13 -9.34 -17.90
C ARG A 304 -23.29 -8.58 -19.25
N ASN A 305 -22.59 -7.45 -19.50
CA ASN A 305 -21.73 -7.22 -20.70
C ASN A 305 -21.13 -5.80 -20.84
N VAL A 306 -19.83 -5.85 -21.23
CA VAL A 306 -18.86 -4.96 -21.90
C VAL A 306 -19.09 -3.44 -22.05
N VAL A 307 -18.05 -2.67 -21.67
CA VAL A 307 -17.81 -1.26 -22.03
C VAL A 307 -16.42 -1.14 -22.66
N ASP A 308 -16.31 -0.34 -23.72
CA ASP A 308 -15.06 0.08 -24.37
C ASP A 308 -14.24 1.03 -23.47
N ASP A 309 -12.98 0.65 -23.24
CA ASP A 309 -11.98 1.43 -22.52
C ASP A 309 -11.38 2.49 -23.46
N LYS A 310 -11.58 3.78 -23.14
CA LYS A 310 -10.65 4.82 -23.62
C LYS A 310 -9.47 4.88 -22.66
N GLU A 311 -8.30 4.54 -23.16
CA GLU A 311 -7.04 4.65 -22.44
C GLU A 311 -6.72 6.11 -22.12
N SER A 312 -6.80 6.47 -20.83
CA SER A 312 -6.09 7.65 -20.33
C SER A 312 -4.64 7.25 -20.05
N SER A 313 -3.69 7.81 -20.77
CA SER A 313 -2.27 7.58 -20.54
C SER A 313 -1.87 8.05 -19.13
N ASN A 314 -1.47 7.10 -18.28
CA ASN A 314 -1.08 7.30 -16.88
C ASN A 314 0.33 7.92 -16.72
N GLU A 315 1.04 8.20 -17.83
CA GLU A 315 2.46 8.55 -17.86
C GLU A 315 2.80 9.76 -16.99
N GLY A 316 1.91 10.77 -16.94
CA GLY A 316 2.12 11.97 -16.12
C GLY A 316 2.17 11.66 -14.62
N THR A 317 1.35 10.74 -14.11
CA THR A 317 1.26 10.46 -12.67
C THR A 317 2.45 9.63 -12.17
N GLN A 318 2.96 8.72 -13.01
CA GLN A 318 4.12 7.89 -12.69
C GLN A 318 5.43 8.70 -12.73
N ARG A 319 5.59 9.61 -13.69
CA ARG A 319 6.81 10.44 -13.81
C ARG A 319 7.05 11.33 -12.58
N TYR A 320 6.00 11.94 -12.03
CA TYR A 320 6.12 12.67 -10.77
C TYR A 320 6.38 11.74 -9.57
N SER A 321 6.03 10.45 -9.65
CA SER A 321 6.27 9.50 -8.56
C SER A 321 7.75 9.21 -8.37
N GLU A 322 8.46 8.88 -9.44
CA GLU A 322 9.87 8.50 -9.37
C GLU A 322 10.76 9.66 -8.94
N ILE A 323 10.53 10.85 -9.51
CA ILE A 323 11.24 12.08 -9.13
C ILE A 323 11.06 12.36 -7.62
N ASN A 324 9.84 12.18 -7.12
CA ASN A 324 9.53 12.42 -5.71
C ASN A 324 10.21 11.39 -4.78
N ILE A 325 10.26 10.11 -5.18
CA ILE A 325 10.98 9.05 -4.45
C ILE A 325 12.48 9.36 -4.42
N GLN A 326 13.05 9.76 -5.56
CA GLN A 326 14.46 10.10 -5.67
C GLN A 326 14.83 11.32 -4.83
N ASN A 327 14.01 12.37 -4.86
CA ASN A 327 14.21 13.57 -4.02
C ASN A 327 14.19 13.22 -2.53
N ALA A 328 13.22 12.42 -2.09
CA ALA A 328 13.15 11.95 -0.71
C ALA A 328 14.37 11.10 -0.33
N THR A 329 14.79 10.19 -1.21
CA THR A 329 15.95 9.32 -1.00
C THR A 329 17.24 10.13 -0.86
N ASN A 330 17.46 11.11 -1.75
CA ASN A 330 18.63 11.99 -1.70
C ASN A 330 18.68 12.81 -0.41
N HIS A 331 17.53 13.38 -0.01
CA HIS A 331 17.45 14.17 1.21
C HIS A 331 17.78 13.32 2.46
N LEU A 332 17.31 12.07 2.52
CA LEU A 332 17.65 11.13 3.59
C LEU A 332 19.18 10.84 3.63
N LEU A 333 19.82 10.69 2.47
CA LEU A 333 21.27 10.48 2.36
C LEU A 333 22.07 11.68 2.86
N GLU A 334 21.66 12.90 2.53
CA GLU A 334 22.34 14.12 2.96
C GLU A 334 22.35 14.29 4.49
N HIS A 335 21.28 13.87 5.16
CA HIS A 335 21.11 14.10 6.59
C HIS A 335 21.72 12.99 7.47
N GLY A 336 21.98 11.78 6.95
CA GLY A 336 22.80 10.75 7.60
C GLY A 336 22.27 10.14 8.93
N TRP A 337 21.11 10.56 9.45
CA TRP A 337 20.59 10.16 10.78
C TRP A 337 20.33 8.67 10.95
N LEU A 338 20.15 7.96 9.84
CA LEU A 338 19.96 6.51 9.82
C LEU A 338 21.26 5.76 9.47
N SER A 339 22.44 6.36 9.54
CA SER A 339 23.65 5.57 9.28
C SER A 339 23.92 4.55 10.40
N PRO A 340 24.24 3.28 10.07
CA PRO A 340 24.73 2.30 11.04
C PRO A 340 26.01 2.76 11.76
N GLU A 341 26.73 3.74 11.21
CA GLU A 341 28.05 4.18 11.68
C GLU A 341 28.02 5.48 12.51
N LEU A 342 27.00 6.33 12.35
CA LEU A 342 27.09 7.76 12.76
C LEU A 342 26.58 8.15 14.16
N VAL A 343 26.17 7.21 15.03
CA VAL A 343 25.56 7.59 16.34
C VAL A 343 26.26 6.86 17.48
N PRO A 344 26.95 7.57 18.40
CA PRO A 344 27.54 6.99 19.59
C PRO A 344 26.48 6.34 20.50
N PRO A 345 26.77 5.18 21.14
CA PRO A 345 25.82 4.46 21.99
C PRO A 345 25.22 5.28 23.14
N GLU A 346 25.96 6.29 23.61
CA GLU A 346 25.59 7.16 24.73
C GLU A 346 24.40 8.09 24.42
N GLN A 347 24.02 8.21 23.14
CA GLN A 347 22.89 9.02 22.67
C GLN A 347 21.70 8.19 22.19
N ASP A 348 21.62 6.89 22.52
CA ASP A 348 20.59 5.94 22.04
C ASP A 348 19.18 6.24 22.58
N ARG A 349 18.62 7.37 22.15
CA ARG A 349 17.24 7.78 22.30
C ARG A 349 16.59 7.73 20.92
N LEU A 350 15.27 7.51 20.88
CA LEU A 350 14.52 7.62 19.63
C LEU A 350 14.60 9.06 19.14
N GLY A 351 15.21 9.26 17.99
CA GLY A 351 15.36 10.57 17.35
C GLY A 351 14.33 10.79 16.26
N HIS A 352 13.95 12.05 16.06
CA HIS A 352 13.23 12.49 14.88
C HIS A 352 14.12 12.34 13.63
N LEU A 353 13.55 11.88 12.51
CA LEU A 353 14.27 11.53 11.27
C LEU A 353 15.19 12.64 10.73
N PHE A 354 14.76 13.91 10.80
CA PHE A 354 15.54 15.06 10.29
C PHE A 354 16.02 16.05 11.35
N LYS A 355 15.30 16.19 12.48
CA LYS A 355 15.45 17.35 13.37
C LYS A 355 16.56 17.23 14.41
N ALA A 356 17.29 16.10 14.48
CA ALA A 356 18.26 15.83 15.53
C ALA A 356 17.69 15.84 16.97
N THR A 357 16.38 16.00 17.10
CA THR A 357 15.71 16.10 18.39
C THR A 357 15.28 14.72 18.85
N VAL A 358 15.31 14.50 20.16
CA VAL A 358 14.68 13.32 20.76
C VAL A 358 13.18 13.41 20.49
N ALA A 359 12.59 12.33 19.98
CA ALA A 359 11.15 12.23 19.79
C ALA A 359 10.46 12.33 21.15
N THR A 360 9.67 13.39 21.36
CA THR A 360 8.85 13.57 22.57
C THR A 360 7.46 13.03 22.32
N LYS A 361 6.77 12.54 23.35
CA LYS A 361 5.43 11.93 23.21
C LYS A 361 4.35 12.93 22.75
N ASP A 362 4.68 14.22 22.76
CA ASP A 362 3.82 15.36 22.42
C ASP A 362 4.14 15.98 21.04
N SER A 363 5.13 15.44 20.31
CA SER A 363 5.40 15.83 18.93
C SER A 363 4.51 15.07 17.98
#